data_AF-A0A2H9LWU4-F1
#
_entry.id   AF-A0A2H9LWU4-F1
#
_cell.length_a   1.000
_cell.length_b   1.000
_cell.length_c   1.000
_cell.angle_alpha   90.00
_cell.angle_beta   90.00
_cell.angle_gamma   90.00
#
_symmetry.space_group_name_H-M   'P 1'
#
loop_
_entity.id
_entity.type
_entity.pdbx_description
1 polymer ?
#
loop_
_entity_poly.entity_id
_entity_poly.type
_entity_poly.pdbx_seq_one_letter_code
_entity_poly.pdbx_strand_id
1 'polypeptide(L)' 'MIVYFFDLKFSNERQFNALKRRFYYNLNRLKGKPDFRTKSVLVFDNSAEELLDTFFKKYATESKVYKVKCRHIEQVC' A
#
# COMPACT_ATOMS: atom_id res chain seq x y z
N MET A 1 9.32 -11.92 1.77
CA MET A 1 8.70 -10.72 1.20
C MET A 1 7.31 -10.58 1.79
N ILE A 2 6.78 -9.36 1.75
CA ILE A 2 5.44 -9.07 2.22
C ILE A 2 4.67 -8.36 1.11
N VAL A 3 3.43 -8.81 0.91
CA VAL A 3 2.52 -8.27 -0.08
C VAL A 3 1.37 -7.58 0.64
N TYR A 4 1.12 -6.34 0.27
CA TYR A 4 -0.05 -5.58 0.69
C TYR A 4 -0.99 -5.41 -0.49
N PHE A 5 -2.20 -5.93 -0.36
CA PHE A 5 -3.32 -5.63 -1.25
C PHE A 5 -4.15 -4.56 -0.58
N PHE A 6 -4.39 -3.45 -1.26
CA PHE A 6 -5.13 -2.34 -0.69
C PHE A 6 -6.10 -1.71 -1.69
N ASP A 7 -7.19 -1.19 -1.15
CA ASP A 7 -8.15 -0.39 -1.88
C ASP A 7 -8.53 0.85 -1.05
N LEU A 8 -8.69 1.99 -1.71
CA LEU A 8 -9.07 3.25 -1.06
C LEU A 8 -10.58 3.39 -1.15
N LYS A 9 -11.23 3.68 -0.02
CA LYS A 9 -12.70 3.81 0.03
C LYS A 9 -13.16 5.07 -0.71
N PHE A 10 -14.33 4.97 -1.31
CA PHE A 10 -15.00 6.06 -2.01
C PHE A 10 -16.15 6.60 -1.16
N SER A 11 -16.14 7.89 -0.89
CA SER A 11 -17.29 8.61 -0.30
C SER A 11 -17.92 9.54 -1.33
N ASN A 12 -17.15 10.46 -1.88
CA ASN A 12 -17.49 11.28 -3.04
C ASN A 12 -16.24 11.55 -3.90
N GLU A 13 -16.43 11.88 -5.18
CA GLU A 13 -15.34 11.99 -6.16
C GLU A 13 -14.26 13.00 -5.77
N ARG A 14 -14.66 14.16 -5.23
CA ARG A 14 -13.73 15.21 -4.81
C ARG A 14 -12.87 14.77 -3.62
N GLN A 15 -13.49 14.18 -2.59
CA GLN A 15 -12.79 13.66 -1.42
C GLN A 15 -11.90 12.47 -1.79
N PHE A 16 -12.35 11.61 -2.69
CA PHE A 16 -11.57 10.49 -3.19
C PHE A 16 -10.30 10.97 -3.90
N ASN A 17 -10.39 11.96 -4.78
CA ASN A 17 -9.23 12.51 -5.47
C ASN A 17 -8.23 13.17 -4.50
N ALA A 18 -8.73 13.88 -3.48
CA ALA A 18 -7.88 14.44 -2.43
C ALA A 18 -7.18 13.35 -1.60
N LEU A 19 -7.93 12.33 -1.17
CA LEU A 19 -7.40 11.15 -0.45
C LEU A 19 -6.33 10.45 -1.28
N LYS A 20 -6.62 10.14 -2.55
CA LYS A 20 -5.70 9.49 -3.49
C LYS A 20 -4.39 10.26 -3.60
N ARG A 21 -4.45 11.58 -3.81
CA ARG A 21 -3.26 12.44 -3.90
C ARG A 21 -2.45 12.40 -2.61
N ARG A 22 -3.10 12.55 -1.46
CA ARG A 22 -2.45 12.49 -0.14
C ARG A 22 -1.80 11.13 0.12
N PHE A 23 -2.51 10.05 -0.17
CA PHE A 23 -2.04 8.68 -0.02
C PHE A 23 -0.77 8.43 -0.83
N TYR A 24 -0.81 8.71 -2.13
CA TYR A 24 0.34 8.47 -3.01
C TYR A 24 1.51 9.41 -2.73
N TYR A 25 1.26 10.65 -2.35
CA TYR A 25 2.30 11.58 -1.90
C TYR A 25 3.02 11.02 -0.67
N ASN A 26 2.28 10.56 0.35
CA ASN A 26 2.87 9.98 1.55
C ASN A 26 3.55 8.64 1.28
N LEU A 27 2.97 7.79 0.43
CA LEU A 27 3.56 6.52 0.02
C LEU A 27 4.91 6.72 -0.66
N ASN A 28 5.02 7.72 -1.55
CA ASN A 28 6.26 8.06 -2.25
C ASN A 28 7.34 8.64 -1.32
N ARG A 29 6.98 9.05 -0.09
CA ARG A 29 7.90 9.57 0.92
C ARG A 29 8.36 8.51 1.92
N LEU A 30 7.80 7.29 1.88
CA LEU A 30 8.33 6.19 2.68
C LEU A 30 9.79 5.93 2.27
N LYS A 31 10.65 5.70 3.27
CA LYS A 31 12.03 5.26 3.03
C LYS A 31 11.98 3.81 2.57
N GLY A 32 12.54 3.53 1.39
CA GLY A 32 12.50 2.21 0.76
C GLY A 32 11.65 2.21 -0.50
N LYS A 33 12.17 1.58 -1.57
CA LYS A 33 11.42 1.41 -2.82
C LYS A 33 10.71 0.04 -2.76
N PRO A 34 9.44 -0.05 -3.20
CA PRO A 34 8.80 -1.34 -3.39
C PRO A 34 9.52 -2.13 -4.47
N ASP A 35 9.66 -3.44 -4.27
CA ASP A 35 10.15 -4.37 -5.29
C ASP A 35 9.14 -4.46 -6.44
N PHE A 36 7.86 -4.36 -6.11
CA PHE A 36 6.77 -4.31 -7.07
C PHE A 36 5.65 -3.40 -6.57
N ARG A 37 5.08 -2.62 -7.50
CA ARG A 37 4.01 -1.67 -7.18
C ARG A 37 3.02 -1.54 -8.32
N THR A 38 1.75 -1.66 -7.97
CA THR A 38 0.61 -1.28 -8.81
C THR A 38 -0.25 -0.23 -8.09
N LYS A 39 -1.46 0.00 -8.60
CA LYS A 39 -2.45 0.90 -7.97
C LYS A 39 -3.07 0.32 -6.69
N SER A 40 -2.96 -0.99 -6.47
CA SER A 40 -3.62 -1.72 -5.38
C SER A 40 -2.75 -2.79 -4.74
N VAL A 41 -1.51 -2.96 -5.21
CA VAL A 41 -0.57 -3.97 -4.71
C VAL A 41 0.78 -3.33 -4.44
N LEU A 42 1.34 -3.63 -3.27
CA LEU A 42 2.73 -3.33 -2.92
C LEU A 42 3.43 -4.61 -2.50
N VAL A 43 4.65 -4.79 -2.99
CA VAL A 43 5.57 -5.84 -2.55
C VAL A 43 6.82 -5.17 -2.00
N PHE A 44 7.23 -5.62 -0.81
CA PHE A 44 8.44 -5.17 -0.15
C PHE A 44 9.15 -6.34 0.52
N ASP A 45 10.41 -6.11 0.86
CA ASP A 45 11.13 -6.91 1.84
C ASP A 45 10.43 -6.93 3.21
N ASN A 46 10.65 -8.03 3.93
CA ASN A 46 10.09 -8.23 5.27
C ASN A 46 10.54 -7.14 6.26
N SER A 47 11.71 -6.51 6.03
CA SER A 47 12.24 -5.44 6.86
C SER A 47 11.38 -4.17 6.83
N ALA A 48 10.54 -3.98 5.81
CA ALA A 48 9.66 -2.82 5.68
C ALA A 48 8.27 -3.05 6.32
N GLU A 49 8.00 -4.21 6.91
CA GLU A 49 6.67 -4.55 7.45
C GLU A 49 6.17 -3.54 8.48
N GLU A 50 6.98 -3.18 9.47
CA GLU A 50 6.56 -2.25 10.51
C GLU A 50 6.25 -0.85 9.94
N LEU A 51 7.05 -0.41 8.98
CA LEU A 51 6.87 0.86 8.28
C LEU A 51 5.54 0.88 7.51
N LEU A 52 5.23 -0.21 6.79
CA LEU A 52 4.01 -0.33 6.00
C LEU A 52 2.78 -0.52 6.87
N ASP A 53 2.87 -1.31 7.93
CA ASP A 53 1.79 -1.46 8.92
C ASP A 53 1.45 -0.10 9.55
N THR A 54 2.48 0.67 9.92
CA THR A 54 2.29 2.02 10.45
C THR A 54 1.69 2.97 9.42
N PHE A 55 2.14 2.88 8.16
CA PHE A 55 1.57 3.65 7.07
C PHE A 55 0.07 3.35 6.88
N PHE A 56 -0.32 2.07 6.75
CA PHE A 56 -1.70 1.69 6.51
C PHE A 56 -2.61 1.93 7.72
N LYS A 57 -2.09 1.86 8.96
CA LYS A 57 -2.83 2.28 10.16
C LYS A 57 -3.32 3.72 10.09
N LYS A 58 -2.55 4.65 9.49
CA LYS A 58 -2.97 6.05 9.27
C LYS A 58 -4.18 6.19 8.34
N TYR A 59 -4.42 5.18 7.51
CA TYR A 59 -5.51 5.13 6.54
C TYR A 59 -6.54 4.04 6.86
N ALA A 60 -6.58 3.51 8.10
CA ALA A 60 -7.42 2.36 8.44
C ALA A 60 -8.93 2.60 8.21
N THR A 61 -9.39 3.84 8.38
CA THR A 61 -10.78 4.22 8.11
C THR A 61 -11.04 4.45 6.62
N GLU A 62 -10.02 4.87 5.87
CA GLU A 62 -10.07 5.32 4.47
C GLU A 62 -9.63 4.25 3.46
N SER A 63 -9.14 3.09 3.94
CA SER A 63 -8.63 2.01 3.10
C SER A 63 -9.05 0.65 3.64
N LYS A 64 -9.08 -0.33 2.74
CA LYS A 64 -9.19 -1.74 3.07
C LYS A 64 -7.87 -2.39 2.68
N VAL A 65 -7.24 -3.11 3.61
CA VAL A 65 -5.88 -3.61 3.42
C VAL A 65 -5.82 -5.07 3.86
N TYR A 66 -5.19 -5.90 3.03
CA TYR A 66 -4.86 -7.28 3.31
C TYR A 66 -3.35 -7.46 3.19
N LYS A 67 -2.77 -8.22 4.11
CA LYS A 67 -1.34 -8.45 4.22
C LYS A 67 -1.06 -9.94 4.12
N VAL A 68 -0.11 -10.31 3.26
CA VAL A 68 0.32 -11.70 3.06
C VAL A 68 1.84 -11.78 3.13
N LYS A 69 2.36 -12.67 3.96
CA LYS A 69 3.79 -13.02 3.97
C LYS A 69 4.02 -14.19 3.02
N CYS A 70 5.00 -14.04 2.14
CA CYS A 70 5.34 -15.08 1.17
C CYS A 70 6.85 -15.32 1.14
N ARG A 71 7.22 -16.56 0.82
CA ARG A 71 8.62 -16.96 0.59
C ARG A 71 9.10 -16.55 -0.80
N HIS A 72 8.23 -16.67 -1.80
CA HIS A 72 8.53 -16.39 -3.19
C HIS A 72 7.31 -15.75 -3.89
N ILE A 73 7.58 -14.94 -4.91
CA ILE A 73 6.61 -14.33 -5.81
C ILE A 73 7.16 -14.55 -7.21
N GLU A 74 6.32 -15.09 -8.07
CA GLU A 74 6.61 -15.28 -9.48
C GLU A 74 5.72 -14.33 -10.28
N GLN A 75 6.31 -13.58 -11.20
CA GLN A 75 5.57 -12.80 -12.17
C GLN A 75 5.36 -13.67 -13.42
N VAL A 76 4.13 -14.10 -13.64
CA VAL A 76 3.75 -14.81 -14.87
C VAL A 76 3.45 -13.76 -15.93
N CYS A 77 4.30 -13.70 -16.96
CA CYS A 77 4.14 -12.86 -18.14
C CYS A 77 3.51 -13.65 -19.28
#